data_AF-A0A931L8A1-F1
#
_entry.id   AF-A0A931L8A1-F1
#
_cell.length_a   1.000
_cell.length_b   1.000
_cell.length_c   1.000
_cell.angle_alpha   90.00
_cell.angle_beta   90.00
_cell.angle_gamma   90.00
#
_symmetry.space_group_name_H-M   'P 1'
#
loop_
_entity.id
_entity.type
_entity.pdbx_description
1 polymer ?
#
loop_
_entity_poly.entity_id
_entity_poly.type
_entity_poly.pdbx_seq_one_letter_code
_entity_poly.pdbx_strand_id
1 'polypeptide(L)' 'MGNNWIIDVLDDLQVFARLNDLPSFAGQLEAARAAAIDDIAARRRAGQGATHPARDDAATFAANARARPGP' A
#
# COMPACT_ATOMS: atom_id res chain seq x y z
N MET A 1 -11.10 10.01 -7.20
CA MET A 1 -11.27 9.87 -5.74
C MET A 1 -10.01 9.18 -5.25
N GLY A 2 -9.17 9.93 -4.53
CA GLY A 2 -7.75 9.61 -4.34
C GLY A 2 -7.52 8.47 -3.36
N ASN A 3 -6.31 7.91 -3.38
CA ASN A 3 -5.80 6.82 -2.53
C ASN A 3 -5.85 7.13 -1.01
N ASN A 4 -6.68 8.06 -0.54
CA ASN A 4 -6.82 8.44 0.86
C ASN A 4 -7.64 7.43 1.68
N TRP A 5 -8.39 6.52 1.04
CA TRP A 5 -9.19 5.50 1.76
C TRP A 5 -8.34 4.65 2.72
N ILE A 6 -7.07 4.43 2.39
CA ILE A 6 -6.15 3.65 3.24
C ILE A 6 -5.82 4.37 4.54
N ILE A 7 -5.82 5.72 4.55
CA ILE A 7 -5.57 6.50 5.75
C ILE A 7 -6.73 6.35 6.72
N ASP A 8 -7.96 6.42 6.22
CA ASP A 8 -9.16 6.25 7.02
C ASP A 8 -9.21 4.84 7.65
N VAL A 9 -8.90 3.80 6.87
CA VAL A 9 -8.82 2.41 7.38
C VAL A 9 -7.75 2.24 8.45
N LEU A 10 -6.58 2.87 8.28
CA LEU A 10 -5.50 2.78 9.27
C LEU A 10 -5.86 3.52 10.57
N ASP A 11 -6.58 4.63 10.49
CA ASP A 11 -7.11 5.34 11.65
C ASP A 11 -8.15 4.49 12.39
N ASP A 12 -9.10 3.87 11.68
CA ASP A 12 -10.09 2.97 12.27
C ASP A 12 -9.44 1.76 12.96
N LEU A 13 -8.46 1.13 12.31
CA LEU A 13 -7.72 0.01 12.89
C LEU A 13 -6.90 0.44 14.11
N GLN A 14 -6.36 1.67 14.13
CA GLN A 14 -5.61 2.16 15.27
C GLN A 14 -6.53 2.35 16.49
N VAL A 15 -7.74 2.90 16.27
CA VAL A 15 -8.77 3.01 17.31
C VAL A 15 -9.14 1.63 17.82
N PHE A 16 -9.40 0.67 16.92
CA PHE A 16 -9.68 -0.71 17.31
C PHE A 16 -8.55 -1.31 18.16
N ALA A 17 -7.28 -1.16 17.73
CA ALA A 17 -6.14 -1.70 18.46
C ALA A 17 -6.01 -1.10 19.87
N ARG A 18 -6.26 0.20 20.02
CA ARG A 18 -6.25 0.88 21.33
C ARG A 18 -7.38 0.40 22.24
N LEU A 19 -8.59 0.21 21.69
CA LEU A 19 -9.74 -0.28 22.46
C LEU A 19 -9.60 -1.75 22.90
N ASN A 20 -8.71 -2.51 22.27
CA ASN A 20 -8.49 -3.93 22.57
C ASN A 20 -7.13 -4.19 23.24
N ASP A 21 -6.50 -3.16 23.81
CA ASP A 21 -5.20 -3.26 24.51
C ASP A 21 -4.09 -3.93 23.66
N LEU A 22 -4.02 -3.56 22.37
CA LEU A 22 -2.99 -4.01 21.43
C LEU A 22 -1.99 -2.88 21.11
N PRO A 23 -1.17 -2.41 22.08
CA PRO A 23 -0.34 -1.22 21.92
C PRO A 23 0.74 -1.38 20.83
N SER A 24 1.36 -2.56 20.72
CA SER A 24 2.34 -2.85 19.68
C SER A 24 1.73 -2.79 18.28
N PHE A 25 0.46 -3.22 18.13
CA PHE A 25 -0.23 -3.15 16.86
C PHE A 25 -0.64 -1.71 16.52
N ALA A 26 -1.14 -0.95 17.50
CA ALA A 26 -1.44 0.47 17.33
C ALA A 26 -0.21 1.29 16.89
N GLY A 27 0.98 0.96 17.42
CA GLY A 27 2.25 1.57 17.00
C GLY A 27 2.66 1.19 15.57
N GLN A 28 2.45 -0.07 15.15
CA GLN A 28 2.69 -0.48 13.77
C GLN A 28 1.76 0.24 12.78
N LEU A 29 0.49 0.42 13.16
CA LEU A 29 -0.49 1.14 12.35
C LEU A 29 -0.14 2.63 12.21
N GLU A 30 0.41 3.24 13.26
CA GLU A 30 0.92 4.62 13.20
C GLU A 30 2.06 4.76 12.18
N ALA A 31 3.02 3.84 12.22
CA ALA A 31 4.13 3.81 11.26
C ALA A 31 3.62 3.58 9.82
N ALA A 32 2.68 2.65 9.63
CA ALA A 32 2.07 2.38 8.32
C ALA A 32 1.33 3.62 7.78
N ARG A 33 0.62 4.35 8.64
CA ARG A 33 -0.09 5.57 8.28
C ARG A 33 0.87 6.66 7.81
N ALA A 34 1.99 6.86 8.52
CA ALA A 34 3.02 7.81 8.12
C ALA A 34 3.59 7.47 6.73
N ALA A 35 3.95 6.20 6.51
CA ALA A 35 4.47 5.74 5.21
C ALA A 35 3.45 5.92 4.07
N ALA A 36 2.16 5.65 4.33
CA ALA A 36 1.10 5.84 3.34
C ALA A 36 0.90 7.32 2.97
N ILE A 37 0.97 8.24 3.95
CA ILE A 37 0.92 9.69 3.70
C ILE A 37 2.09 10.12 2.82
N ASP A 38 3.30 9.67 3.14
CA ASP A 38 4.51 9.99 2.37
C ASP A 38 4.41 9.47 0.92
N ASP A 39 3.94 8.25 0.72
CA ASP A 39 3.75 7.65 -0.60
C ASP A 39 2.66 8.41 -1.41
N ILE A 40 1.53 8.74 -0.80
CA ILE A 40 0.47 9.54 -1.45
C ILE A 40 1.01 10.91 -1.84
N ALA A 41 1.76 11.57 -0.96
CA ALA A 41 2.37 12.86 -1.23
C ALA A 41 3.43 12.77 -2.34
N ALA A 42 4.26 11.71 -2.36
CA ALA A 42 5.22 11.45 -3.42
C ALA A 42 4.53 11.21 -4.77
N ARG A 43 3.47 10.40 -4.81
CA ARG A 43 2.67 10.15 -6.04
C ARG A 43 1.97 11.40 -6.56
N ARG A 44 1.47 12.26 -5.67
CA ARG A 44 0.89 13.56 -6.05
C ARG A 44 1.95 14.47 -6.67
N ARG A 45 3.15 14.55 -6.07
CA ARG A 45 4.29 15.31 -6.62
C ARG A 45 4.78 14.76 -7.95
N ALA A 46 4.79 13.44 -8.10
CA ALA A 46 5.20 12.76 -9.33
C ALA A 46 4.17 12.86 -10.47
N GLY A 47 3.03 13.53 -10.26
CA GLY A 47 2.05 13.81 -11.32
C GLY A 47 1.49 12.55 -11.99
N GLN A 48 0.68 11.76 -11.25
CA GLN A 48 -0.19 10.71 -11.81
C GLN A 48 0.43 9.88 -12.97
N GLY A 49 1.66 9.38 -12.81
CA GLY A 49 2.33 8.53 -13.81
C GLY A 49 2.26 7.03 -13.52
N ALA A 50 1.69 6.60 -12.39
CA ALA A 50 1.57 5.19 -12.05
C ALA A 50 0.23 4.92 -11.35
N THR A 51 -0.82 4.86 -12.16
CA THR A 51 -1.91 3.91 -11.90
C THR A 51 -1.25 2.54 -11.70
N HIS A 52 -1.23 2.06 -10.47
CA HIS A 52 -1.09 0.64 -10.21
C HIS A 52 -2.51 0.08 -10.35
N PRO A 53 -2.91 -0.50 -11.50
CA PRO A 53 -4.07 -1.37 -11.46
C PRO A 53 -3.68 -2.54 -10.57
N ALA A 54 -4.41 -2.75 -9.48
CA ALA A 54 -4.28 -3.92 -8.61
C ALA A 54 -4.73 -5.23 -9.30
N ARG A 55 -4.46 -5.37 -10.59
CA ARG A 55 -4.71 -6.50 -11.46
C ARG A 55 -3.71 -6.36 -12.61
N ASP A 56 -2.60 -7.06 -12.55
CA ASP A 56 -1.82 -7.58 -13.69
C ASP A 56 -0.49 -8.26 -13.27
N ASP A 57 -0.17 -8.31 -11.97
CA ASP A 57 1.06 -8.95 -11.45
C ASP A 57 1.19 -10.45 -11.85
N ALA A 58 0.07 -11.16 -12.02
CA ALA A 58 0.06 -12.54 -12.48
C ALA A 58 0.51 -12.69 -13.95
N ALA A 59 0.19 -11.70 -14.81
CA ALA A 59 0.55 -11.73 -16.22
C ALA A 59 2.03 -11.37 -16.42
N THR A 60 2.56 -10.43 -15.62
CA THR A 60 3.97 -10.01 -15.69
C THR A 60 4.93 -11.13 -15.26
N PHE A 61 4.57 -11.93 -14.26
CA PHE A 61 5.38 -13.09 -13.86
C PHE A 61 5.39 -14.19 -14.93
N ALA A 62 4.23 -14.47 -15.54
CA ALA A 62 4.12 -15.45 -16.64
C ALA A 62 4.87 -15.02 -17.91
N ALA A 63 4.88 -13.72 -18.23
CA ALA A 63 5.62 -13.19 -19.37
C ALA A 63 7.14 -13.31 -19.17
N ASN A 64 7.64 -13.01 -17.97
CA ASN A 64 9.06 -13.15 -17.65
C ASN A 64 9.52 -14.62 -17.60
N ALA A 65 8.64 -15.55 -17.20
CA ALA A 65 8.94 -16.99 -17.23
C ALA A 65 9.06 -17.54 -18.66
N ARG A 66 8.31 -16.98 -19.61
CA ARG A 66 8.32 -17.40 -21.03
C ARG A 66 9.48 -16.81 -21.84
N ALA A 67 10.10 -15.74 -21.36
CA ALA A 67 11.18 -15.02 -22.04
C ALA A 67 12.59 -15.58 -21.77
N ARG A 68 12.73 -16.66 -20.98
CA ARG A 68 14.01 -17.35 -20.79
C ARG A 68 14.14 -18.46 -21.84
N PRO A 69 14.93 -18.31 -22.92
CA PRO A 69 15.39 -19.47 -23.66
C PRO A 69 16.30 -20.30 -22.73
N GLY A 70 16.06 -21.62 -22.71
CA GLY A 70 16.87 -22.57 -21.94
C GLY A 70 18.35 -22.56 -22.37
N PRO A 71 19.24 -23.09 -21.51
CA PRO A 71 20.69 -23.05 -21.72
C PRO A 71 21.14 -23.72 -23.02
#